data_AF-A0A643F531-F1
#
_entry.id   AF-A0A643F531-F1
#
_cell.length_a   1.000
_cell.length_b   1.000
_cell.length_c   1.000
_cell.angle_alpha   90.00
_cell.angle_beta   90.00
_cell.angle_gamma   90.00
#
_symmetry.space_group_name_H-M   'P 1'
#
loop_
_entity.id
_entity.type
_entity.pdbx_description
1 polymer ?
#
loop_
_entity_poly.entity_id
_entity_poly.type
_entity_poly.pdbx_seq_one_letter_code
_entity_poly.pdbx_strand_id
1 'polypeptide(L)'
;MSDLKKKAEALGIDVDGRWSEDRIQQEIDKAAAAASKQSQADQQAADEAKKAADQKAQEDAEKAANTAVSNADIQAANKDSLPTLGGPRVASSQEIREEKAADQTGAAPYPADPREAHARAAALSQSRGPAPEFRTSDIEKGEKGEDLYKIRLLNDWWDGQGLRHKRGELIEVPYNEAKRLVGERKAERADAFFGEER
;
A
#
# COMPACT_ATOMS: atom_id res chain seq x y z
N MET A 1 -44.91 8.43 -30.97
CA MET A 1 -43.45 8.17 -30.82
C MET A 1 -43.27 7.48 -29.48
N SER A 2 -42.75 6.26 -29.47
CA SER A 2 -42.38 5.57 -28.22
C SER A 2 -41.20 6.29 -27.56
N ASP A 3 -41.18 6.33 -26.23
CA ASP A 3 -40.16 7.07 -25.45
C ASP A 3 -38.73 6.54 -25.70
N LEU A 4 -38.60 5.26 -26.09
CA LEU A 4 -37.33 4.65 -26.46
C LEU A 4 -36.68 5.31 -27.69
N LYS A 5 -37.48 5.70 -28.70
CA LYS A 5 -36.94 6.36 -29.92
C LYS A 5 -36.34 7.73 -29.58
N LYS A 6 -37.01 8.49 -28.72
CA LYS A 6 -36.51 9.80 -28.25
C LYS A 6 -35.20 9.65 -27.44
N LYS A 7 -35.10 8.63 -26.59
CA LYS A 7 -33.86 8.35 -25.84
C LYS A 7 -32.70 7.97 -26.75
N ALA A 8 -32.93 7.11 -27.74
CA ALA A 8 -31.93 6.72 -28.72
C ALA A 8 -31.45 7.91 -29.56
N GLU A 9 -32.37 8.77 -30.03
CA GLU A 9 -32.05 9.99 -30.78
C GLU A 9 -31.25 10.99 -29.92
N ALA A 10 -31.59 11.13 -28.62
CA ALA A 10 -30.81 11.94 -27.68
C ALA A 10 -29.38 11.43 -27.45
N LEU A 11 -29.14 10.12 -27.66
CA LEU A 11 -27.81 9.50 -27.63
C LEU A 11 -27.11 9.53 -29.00
N GLY A 12 -27.72 10.14 -30.03
CA GLY A 12 -27.18 10.21 -31.38
C GLY A 12 -27.27 8.89 -32.16
N ILE A 13 -28.11 7.95 -31.75
CA ILE A 13 -28.34 6.67 -32.43
C ILE A 13 -29.42 6.88 -33.50
N ASP A 14 -29.11 6.58 -34.76
CA ASP A 14 -30.08 6.61 -35.86
C ASP A 14 -31.01 5.39 -35.78
N VAL A 15 -32.30 5.62 -35.56
CA VAL A 15 -33.28 4.55 -35.30
C VAL A 15 -34.11 4.26 -36.55
N ASP A 16 -33.94 3.07 -37.13
CA ASP A 16 -34.78 2.60 -38.23
C ASP A 16 -36.22 2.33 -37.74
N GLY A 17 -37.21 2.76 -38.52
CA GLY A 17 -38.63 2.49 -38.28
C GLY A 17 -38.99 1.01 -38.23
N ARG A 18 -38.14 0.13 -38.78
CA ARG A 18 -38.30 -1.33 -38.79
C ARG A 18 -37.73 -2.03 -37.56
N TRP A 19 -37.04 -1.33 -36.66
CA TRP A 19 -36.49 -1.94 -35.47
C TRP A 19 -37.58 -2.25 -34.44
N SER A 20 -37.48 -3.43 -33.83
CA SER A 20 -38.25 -3.78 -32.65
C SER A 20 -37.80 -2.96 -31.45
N GLU A 21 -38.69 -2.81 -30.46
CA GLU A 21 -38.37 -2.09 -29.22
C GLU A 21 -37.19 -2.73 -28.47
N ASP A 22 -37.11 -4.07 -28.47
CA ASP A 22 -35.98 -4.82 -27.90
C ASP A 22 -34.64 -4.43 -28.55
N ARG A 23 -34.62 -4.24 -29.88
CA ARG A 23 -33.40 -3.85 -30.59
C ARG A 23 -33.00 -2.42 -30.25
N ILE A 24 -33.97 -1.52 -30.15
CA ILE A 24 -33.73 -0.11 -29.76
C ILE A 24 -33.14 -0.07 -28.34
N GLN A 25 -33.70 -0.85 -27.40
CA GLN A 25 -33.19 -0.92 -26.03
C GLN A 25 -31.75 -1.46 -25.98
N GLN A 26 -31.44 -2.53 -26.72
CA GLN A 26 -30.07 -3.08 -26.79
C GLN A 26 -29.05 -2.06 -27.28
N GLU A 27 -29.37 -1.26 -28.30
CA GLU A 27 -28.45 -0.23 -28.81
C GLU A 27 -28.29 0.94 -27.82
N ILE A 28 -29.37 1.32 -27.11
CA ILE A 28 -29.29 2.30 -26.00
C ILE A 28 -28.36 1.82 -24.90
N ASP A 29 -28.53 0.58 -24.43
CA ASP A 29 -27.70 0.02 -23.35
C ASP A 29 -26.24 -0.10 -23.78
N LYS A 30 -26.00 -0.48 -25.04
CA LYS A 30 -24.66 -0.53 -25.62
C LYS A 30 -24.01 0.84 -25.72
N ALA A 31 -24.74 1.86 -26.15
CA ALA A 31 -24.24 3.24 -26.20
C ALA A 31 -23.97 3.80 -24.80
N ALA A 32 -24.85 3.53 -23.83
CA ALA A 32 -24.65 3.92 -22.43
C ALA A 32 -23.42 3.24 -21.83
N ALA A 33 -23.20 1.95 -22.11
CA ALA A 33 -22.02 1.22 -21.66
C ALA A 33 -20.74 1.71 -22.36
N ALA A 34 -20.81 2.14 -23.62
CA ALA A 34 -19.67 2.75 -24.32
C ALA A 34 -19.32 4.12 -23.71
N ALA A 35 -20.33 4.95 -23.44
CA ALA A 35 -20.15 6.27 -22.82
C ALA A 35 -19.54 6.17 -21.40
N SER A 36 -19.96 5.17 -20.61
CA SER A 36 -19.39 4.94 -19.28
C SER A 36 -17.94 4.46 -19.33
N LYS A 37 -17.60 3.56 -20.27
CA LYS A 37 -16.21 3.12 -20.50
C LYS A 37 -15.31 4.26 -20.94
N GLN A 38 -15.78 5.13 -21.83
CA GLN A 38 -15.00 6.29 -22.27
C GLN A 38 -14.76 7.27 -21.10
N SER A 39 -15.79 7.58 -20.32
CA SER A 39 -15.63 8.43 -19.12
C SER A 39 -14.65 7.85 -18.10
N GLN A 40 -14.64 6.52 -17.90
CA GLN A 40 -13.69 5.85 -17.01
C GLN A 40 -12.25 5.92 -17.56
N ALA A 41 -12.05 5.75 -18.87
CA ALA A 41 -10.74 5.88 -19.49
C ALA A 41 -10.20 7.32 -19.38
N ASP A 42 -11.06 8.32 -19.60
CA ASP A 42 -10.68 9.73 -19.46
C ASP A 42 -10.33 10.09 -18.01
N GLN A 43 -11.06 9.56 -17.02
CA GLN A 43 -10.73 9.72 -15.60
C GLN A 43 -9.41 9.04 -15.23
N GLN A 44 -9.17 7.82 -15.71
CA GLN A 44 -7.90 7.12 -15.48
C GLN A 44 -6.71 7.88 -16.08
N ALA A 45 -6.84 8.41 -17.29
CA ALA A 45 -5.80 9.23 -17.92
C ALA A 45 -5.54 10.53 -17.13
N ALA A 46 -6.59 11.17 -16.60
CA ALA A 46 -6.46 12.37 -15.78
C ALA A 46 -5.77 12.08 -14.43
N ASP A 47 -6.08 10.94 -13.80
CA ASP A 47 -5.47 10.53 -12.53
C ASP A 47 -4.00 10.12 -12.70
N GLU A 48 -3.66 9.44 -13.80
CA GLU A 48 -2.27 9.13 -14.14
C GLU A 48 -1.46 10.41 -14.41
N ALA A 49 -2.05 11.38 -15.12
CA ALA A 49 -1.39 12.67 -15.35
C ALA A 49 -1.14 13.45 -14.05
N LYS A 50 -2.08 13.43 -13.09
CA LYS A 50 -1.88 14.02 -11.76
C LYS A 50 -0.78 13.31 -10.97
N LYS A 51 -0.79 11.98 -10.94
CA LYS A 51 0.27 11.19 -10.26
C LYS A 51 1.65 11.48 -10.83
N ALA A 52 1.78 11.60 -12.15
CA ALA A 52 3.05 11.93 -12.79
C ALA A 52 3.53 13.35 -12.41
N ALA A 53 2.61 14.31 -12.29
CA ALA A 53 2.94 15.67 -11.84
C ALA A 53 3.38 15.71 -10.37
N ASP A 54 2.70 14.98 -9.49
CA ASP A 54 3.04 14.91 -8.05
C ASP A 54 4.39 14.20 -7.83
N GLN A 55 4.68 13.13 -8.56
CA GLN A 55 5.98 12.44 -8.48
C GLN A 55 7.14 13.36 -8.89
N LYS A 56 6.97 14.14 -9.96
CA LYS A 56 8.00 15.10 -10.40
C LYS A 56 8.23 16.20 -9.35
N ALA A 57 7.17 16.69 -8.71
CA ALA A 57 7.29 17.69 -7.64
C ALA A 57 8.03 17.13 -6.40
N GLN A 58 7.81 15.85 -6.06
CA GLN A 58 8.53 15.19 -4.97
C GLN A 58 10.03 15.02 -5.28
N GLU A 59 10.38 14.60 -6.51
CA GLU A 59 11.79 14.42 -6.91
C GLU A 59 12.56 15.75 -6.91
N ASP A 60 11.93 16.84 -7.38
CA ASP A 60 12.53 18.18 -7.36
C ASP A 60 12.71 18.72 -5.92
N ALA A 61 11.77 18.44 -5.02
CA ALA A 61 11.86 18.81 -3.60
C ALA A 61 12.98 18.03 -2.88
N GLU A 62 13.15 16.75 -3.16
CA GLU A 62 14.18 15.91 -2.54
C GLU A 62 15.60 16.31 -2.99
N LYS A 63 15.78 16.65 -4.28
CA LYS A 63 17.05 17.22 -4.79
C LYS A 63 17.40 18.55 -4.12
N ALA A 64 16.42 19.42 -3.88
CA ALA A 64 16.65 20.68 -3.19
C ALA A 64 17.05 20.48 -1.72
N ALA A 65 16.40 19.56 -1.01
CA ALA A 65 16.71 19.25 0.39
C ALA A 65 18.12 18.68 0.57
N ASN A 66 18.53 17.74 -0.31
CA ASN A 66 19.85 17.09 -0.19
C ASN A 66 21.02 18.04 -0.49
N THR A 67 20.79 19.04 -1.35
CA THR A 67 21.80 20.09 -1.64
C THR A 67 22.00 21.04 -0.45
N ALA A 68 20.94 21.32 0.33
CA ALA A 68 21.03 22.20 1.50
C ALA A 68 21.78 21.56 2.68
N VAL A 69 21.61 20.25 2.91
CA VAL A 69 22.27 19.52 4.01
C VAL A 69 23.78 19.40 3.78
N SER A 70 24.21 19.20 2.53
CA SER A 70 25.63 19.03 2.17
C SER A 70 26.49 20.29 2.41
N ASN A 71 25.89 21.49 2.43
CA ASN A 71 26.63 22.74 2.70
C ASN A 71 26.78 23.07 4.19
N ALA A 72 25.93 22.52 5.06
CA ALA A 72 26.02 22.77 6.50
C ALA A 72 27.13 21.95 7.18
N ASP A 73 27.41 20.75 6.68
CA ASP A 73 28.33 19.80 7.33
C ASP A 73 29.82 20.15 7.13
N ILE A 74 30.16 20.98 6.13
CA ILE A 74 31.55 21.38 5.87
C ILE A 74 32.03 22.50 6.81
N GLN A 75 31.12 23.25 7.47
CA GLN A 75 31.50 24.35 8.36
C GLN A 75 31.70 23.96 9.84
N ALA A 76 31.27 22.76 10.26
CA ALA A 76 31.39 22.32 11.66
C ALA A 76 32.70 21.57 11.97
N ALA A 77 33.48 21.16 10.97
CA ALA A 77 34.63 20.27 11.16
C ALA A 77 35.95 20.94 11.62
N ASN A 78 35.98 22.25 11.92
CA ASN A 78 37.23 22.97 12.22
C ASN A 78 37.34 23.61 13.62
N LYS A 79 36.42 23.33 14.55
CA LYS A 79 36.50 23.89 15.92
C LYS A 79 35.94 22.95 16.99
N ASP A 80 36.64 21.87 17.32
CA ASP A 80 36.76 21.42 18.72
C ASP A 80 37.55 20.11 18.81
N SER A 81 38.87 20.25 18.91
CA SER A 81 39.73 19.22 19.49
C SER A 81 39.97 19.60 20.95
N LEU A 82 39.03 19.28 21.83
CA LEU A 82 39.25 19.33 23.27
C LEU A 82 39.76 17.97 23.78
N PRO A 83 40.73 17.94 24.71
CA PRO A 83 41.25 16.70 25.28
C PRO A 83 40.19 16.02 26.16
N THR A 84 39.71 14.87 25.71
CA THR A 84 38.71 14.04 26.38
C THR A 84 39.30 13.29 27.58
N LEU A 85 39.03 13.81 28.77
CA LEU A 85 39.19 13.10 30.05
C LEU A 85 38.06 12.08 30.24
N GLY A 86 38.36 10.80 29.99
CA GLY A 86 37.78 9.66 30.74
C GLY A 86 36.30 9.27 30.54
N GLY A 87 35.62 9.73 29.49
CA GLY A 87 34.26 9.28 29.16
C GLY A 87 34.21 7.99 28.31
N PRO A 88 33.09 7.25 28.29
CA PRO A 88 32.90 6.08 27.43
C PRO A 88 33.19 6.44 25.97
N ARG A 89 34.04 5.63 25.33
CA ARG A 89 34.53 5.90 23.98
C ARG A 89 33.38 5.80 22.98
N VAL A 90 32.99 6.93 22.40
CA VAL A 90 32.13 6.96 21.21
C VAL A 90 33.01 6.49 20.05
N ALA A 91 32.64 5.38 19.42
CA ALA A 91 33.36 4.82 18.28
C ALA A 91 33.57 5.91 17.22
N SER A 92 34.78 5.98 16.68
CA SER A 92 35.11 6.97 15.67
C SER A 92 34.29 6.72 14.40
N SER A 93 34.02 7.77 13.62
CA SER A 93 33.27 7.63 12.35
C SER A 93 33.92 6.66 11.35
N GLN A 94 35.20 6.32 11.55
CA GLN A 94 35.90 5.27 10.79
C GLN A 94 35.51 3.86 11.25
N GLU A 95 35.45 3.58 12.55
CA GLU A 95 34.99 2.28 13.09
C GLU A 95 33.53 1.98 12.66
N ILE A 96 32.66 2.98 12.66
CA ILE A 96 31.26 2.81 12.23
C ILE A 96 31.16 2.44 10.73
N ARG A 97 32.10 2.90 9.89
CA ARG A 97 32.13 2.52 8.47
C ARG A 97 32.67 1.11 8.25
N GLU A 98 33.60 0.67 9.08
CA GLU A 98 34.14 -0.70 9.01
C GLU A 98 33.12 -1.75 9.49
N GLU A 99 32.33 -1.47 10.54
CA GLU A 99 31.25 -2.40 10.95
C GLU A 99 30.15 -2.52 9.89
N LYS A 100 29.79 -1.44 9.19
CA LYS A 100 28.74 -1.48 8.15
C LYS A 100 29.16 -2.23 6.88
N ALA A 101 30.46 -2.39 6.65
CA ALA A 101 30.99 -3.17 5.53
C ALA A 101 30.94 -4.69 5.79
N ALA A 102 30.92 -5.12 7.05
CA ALA A 102 30.89 -6.54 7.41
C ALA A 102 29.49 -7.17 7.25
N ASP A 103 28.41 -6.40 7.39
CA ASP A 103 27.03 -6.91 7.28
C ASP A 103 26.53 -7.07 5.83
N GLN A 104 27.34 -6.71 4.82
CA GLN A 104 26.95 -6.82 3.41
C GLN A 104 27.19 -8.21 2.79
N THR A 105 27.76 -9.17 3.51
CA THR A 105 28.11 -10.49 2.96
C THR A 105 26.95 -11.48 2.84
N GLY A 106 25.71 -11.09 3.14
CA GLY A 106 24.53 -11.95 3.09
C GLY A 106 23.54 -11.68 1.94
N ALA A 107 23.78 -10.67 1.10
CA ALA A 107 22.90 -10.40 -0.02
C ALA A 107 23.09 -11.49 -1.10
N ALA A 108 22.02 -12.23 -1.39
CA ALA A 108 22.00 -13.17 -2.51
C ALA A 108 22.57 -12.47 -3.76
N PRO A 109 23.47 -13.13 -4.52
CA PRO A 109 24.11 -12.51 -5.67
C PRO A 109 23.04 -11.95 -6.59
N TYR A 110 23.10 -10.64 -6.84
CA TYR A 110 22.25 -10.01 -7.84
C TYR A 110 22.45 -10.77 -9.16
N PRO A 111 21.37 -11.14 -9.87
CA PRO A 111 21.49 -11.74 -11.18
C PRO A 111 22.34 -10.82 -12.07
N ALA A 112 23.41 -11.38 -12.64
CA ALA A 112 24.44 -10.61 -13.34
C ALA A 112 23.94 -9.87 -14.59
N ASP A 113 22.75 -10.22 -15.08
CA ASP A 113 22.14 -9.59 -16.24
C ASP A 113 20.73 -9.04 -15.92
N PRO A 114 20.51 -7.71 -16.02
CA PRO A 114 19.20 -7.10 -15.79
C PRO A 114 18.12 -7.62 -16.74
N ARG A 115 18.47 -8.11 -17.95
CA ARG A 115 17.50 -8.73 -18.86
C ARG A 115 16.98 -10.06 -18.32
N GLU A 116 17.88 -10.87 -17.74
CA GLU A 116 17.53 -12.17 -17.19
C GLU A 116 16.69 -12.02 -15.90
N ALA A 117 16.98 -11.00 -15.10
CA ALA A 117 16.18 -10.62 -13.94
C ALA A 117 14.74 -10.23 -14.34
N HIS A 118 14.60 -9.40 -15.38
CA HIS A 118 13.29 -9.00 -15.89
C HIS A 118 12.51 -10.20 -16.46
N ALA A 119 13.19 -11.10 -17.18
CA ALA A 119 12.57 -12.32 -17.71
C ALA A 119 12.08 -13.26 -16.58
N ARG A 120 12.86 -13.45 -15.52
CA ARG A 120 12.44 -14.23 -14.34
C ARG A 120 11.25 -13.59 -13.62
N ALA A 121 11.27 -12.28 -13.41
CA ALA A 121 10.15 -11.57 -12.79
C ALA A 121 8.87 -11.68 -13.62
N ALA A 122 8.97 -11.55 -14.95
CA ALA A 122 7.85 -11.74 -15.87
C ALA A 122 7.29 -13.17 -15.82
N ALA A 123 8.16 -14.19 -15.77
CA ALA A 123 7.74 -15.58 -15.64
C ALA A 123 7.01 -15.87 -14.32
N LEU A 124 7.50 -15.34 -13.19
CA LEU A 124 6.85 -15.42 -11.88
C LEU A 124 5.49 -14.70 -11.85
N SER A 125 5.36 -13.59 -12.56
CA SER A 125 4.09 -12.86 -12.66
C SER A 125 3.03 -13.61 -13.49
N GLN A 126 3.46 -14.45 -14.43
CA GLN A 126 2.55 -15.22 -15.29
C GLN A 126 2.17 -16.58 -14.71
N SER A 127 2.96 -17.15 -13.79
CA SER A 127 2.60 -18.36 -13.04
C SER A 127 1.59 -18.08 -11.93
N ARG A 128 0.68 -17.12 -12.13
CA ARG A 128 -0.51 -16.97 -11.29
C ARG A 128 -1.36 -18.20 -11.59
N GLY A 129 -1.25 -19.23 -10.73
CA GLY A 129 -2.12 -20.40 -10.77
C GLY A 129 -3.58 -19.95 -10.89
N PRO A 130 -4.49 -20.83 -11.39
CA PRO A 130 -5.90 -20.50 -11.54
C PRO A 130 -6.34 -19.83 -10.26
N ALA A 131 -6.80 -18.57 -10.38
CA ALA A 131 -7.22 -17.79 -9.23
C ALA A 131 -8.18 -18.70 -8.46
N PRO A 132 -7.92 -18.99 -7.16
CA PRO A 132 -8.85 -19.78 -6.40
C PRO A 132 -10.22 -19.14 -6.62
N GLU A 133 -11.15 -19.93 -7.16
CA GLU A 133 -12.52 -19.47 -7.38
C GLU A 133 -13.09 -19.15 -6.00
N PHE A 134 -12.90 -17.91 -5.56
CA PHE A 134 -13.52 -17.37 -4.37
C PHE A 134 -15.01 -17.35 -4.67
N ARG A 135 -15.69 -18.41 -4.23
CA ARG A 135 -17.13 -18.48 -4.22
C ARG A 135 -17.63 -17.37 -3.32
N THR A 136 -18.08 -16.28 -3.94
CA THR A 136 -18.70 -15.14 -3.25
C THR A 136 -19.95 -15.56 -2.47
N SER A 137 -20.48 -16.76 -2.72
CA SER A 137 -21.59 -17.36 -1.97
C SER A 137 -21.24 -17.80 -0.53
N ASP A 138 -19.96 -17.83 -0.13
CA ASP A 138 -19.57 -18.06 1.29
C ASP A 138 -19.44 -16.74 2.09
N ILE A 139 -19.56 -15.57 1.45
CA ILE A 139 -19.45 -14.26 2.11
C ILE A 139 -20.80 -13.80 2.71
N GLU A 140 -21.94 -14.34 2.26
CA GLU A 140 -23.27 -13.92 2.75
C GLU A 140 -23.71 -14.59 4.05
N LYS A 141 -22.87 -15.43 4.67
CA LYS A 141 -23.22 -16.14 5.92
C LYS A 141 -22.32 -15.78 7.09
N GLY A 142 -22.21 -14.48 7.36
CA GLY A 142 -21.69 -14.01 8.63
C GLY A 142 -21.30 -12.54 8.65
N GLU A 143 -22.28 -11.64 8.74
CA GLU A 143 -22.13 -10.39 9.49
C GLU A 143 -21.89 -10.71 11.00
N LYS A 144 -20.86 -11.50 11.31
CA LYS A 144 -20.23 -11.37 12.61
C LYS A 144 -19.31 -10.18 12.43
N GLY A 145 -19.83 -8.99 12.74
CA GLY A 145 -19.01 -7.79 12.86
C GLY A 145 -17.73 -8.20 13.57
N GLU A 146 -16.58 -7.91 12.96
CA GLU A 146 -15.28 -8.44 13.37
C GLU A 146 -15.18 -8.36 14.89
N ASP A 147 -15.21 -9.52 15.56
CA ASP A 147 -15.16 -9.56 17.01
C ASP A 147 -13.88 -8.81 17.43
N LEU A 148 -14.06 -7.67 18.08
CA LEU A 148 -12.99 -6.80 18.53
C LEU A 148 -12.44 -7.39 19.83
N TYR A 149 -11.14 -7.68 19.84
CA TYR A 149 -10.47 -8.26 21.00
C TYR A 149 -9.66 -7.19 21.72
N LYS A 150 -9.85 -7.12 23.04
CA LYS A 150 -9.04 -6.27 23.91
C LYS A 150 -7.70 -6.94 24.19
N ILE A 151 -6.63 -6.29 23.73
CA ILE A 151 -5.25 -6.70 23.98
C ILE A 151 -4.48 -5.58 24.68
N ARG A 152 -3.51 -5.96 25.50
CA ARG A 152 -2.55 -5.05 26.12
C ARG A 152 -1.24 -5.10 25.34
N LEU A 153 -0.80 -3.98 24.82
CA LEU A 153 0.46 -3.92 24.09
C LEU A 153 1.66 -4.11 25.02
N LEU A 154 2.62 -4.96 24.64
CA LEU A 154 3.90 -5.12 25.34
C LEU A 154 4.98 -4.19 24.80
N ASN A 155 4.83 -3.70 23.57
CA ASN A 155 5.74 -2.75 22.90
C ASN A 155 4.94 -1.66 22.20
N ASP A 156 5.60 -0.57 21.81
CA ASP A 156 4.96 0.44 20.95
C ASP A 156 4.63 -0.16 19.58
N TRP A 157 3.44 0.14 19.06
CA TRP A 157 2.94 -0.40 17.80
C TRP A 157 2.32 0.71 16.96
N TRP A 158 2.42 0.56 15.63
CA TRP A 158 1.83 1.46 14.65
C TRP A 158 0.74 0.71 13.91
N ASP A 159 -0.46 1.28 13.87
CA ASP A 159 -1.58 0.69 13.15
C ASP A 159 -1.48 0.92 11.62
N GLY A 160 -2.45 0.40 10.86
CA GLY A 160 -2.53 0.60 9.41
C GLY A 160 -2.82 2.04 8.98
N GLN A 161 -3.18 2.93 9.92
CA GLN A 161 -3.42 4.35 9.69
C GLN A 161 -2.21 5.23 10.04
N GLY A 162 -1.15 4.62 10.59
CA GLY A 162 0.02 5.35 11.07
C GLY A 162 -0.18 6.04 12.42
N LEU A 163 -1.15 5.62 13.24
CA LEU A 163 -1.29 6.05 14.62
C LEU A 163 -0.42 5.17 15.53
N ARG A 164 0.37 5.81 16.40
CA ARG A 164 1.23 5.12 17.37
C ARG A 164 0.46 4.84 18.66
N HIS A 165 0.33 3.57 18.99
CA HIS A 165 -0.13 3.09 20.29
C HIS A 165 1.06 2.79 21.20
N LYS A 166 0.99 3.24 22.45
CA LYS A 166 2.11 3.10 23.39
C LYS A 166 2.09 1.73 24.06
N ARG A 167 3.27 1.25 24.44
CA ARG A 167 3.42 0.08 25.31
C ARG A 167 2.54 0.21 26.55
N GLY A 168 1.81 -0.86 26.86
CA GLY A 168 0.94 -0.98 28.03
C GLY A 168 -0.49 -0.50 27.81
N GLU A 169 -0.78 0.14 26.68
CA GLU A 169 -2.11 0.58 26.28
C GLU A 169 -3.02 -0.62 25.97
N LEU A 170 -4.28 -0.52 26.38
CA LEU A 170 -5.32 -1.48 26.02
C LEU A 170 -5.97 -1.00 24.73
N ILE A 171 -5.85 -1.80 23.67
CA ILE A 171 -6.44 -1.50 22.36
C ILE A 171 -7.42 -2.60 21.95
N GLU A 172 -8.45 -2.21 21.21
CA GLU A 172 -9.41 -3.12 20.58
C GLU A 172 -9.00 -3.30 19.12
N VAL A 173 -8.65 -4.53 18.75
CA VAL A 173 -8.22 -4.87 17.38
C VAL A 173 -8.99 -6.09 16.86
N PRO A 174 -9.16 -6.23 15.54
CA PRO A 174 -9.80 -7.42 14.97
C PRO A 174 -9.00 -8.68 15.31
N TYR A 175 -9.71 -9.82 15.42
CA TYR A 175 -9.14 -11.11 15.83
C TYR A 175 -7.83 -11.50 15.13
N ASN A 176 -7.76 -11.28 13.81
CA ASN A 176 -6.59 -11.64 13.00
C ASN A 176 -5.34 -10.88 13.46
N GLU A 177 -5.50 -9.60 13.79
CA GLU A 177 -4.42 -8.75 14.25
C GLU A 177 -4.05 -9.04 15.71
N ALA A 178 -5.05 -9.28 16.57
CA ALA A 178 -4.81 -9.76 17.94
C ALA A 178 -3.99 -11.06 17.95
N LYS A 179 -4.38 -12.03 17.11
CA LYS A 179 -3.69 -13.32 16.99
C LYS A 179 -2.25 -13.14 16.52
N ARG A 180 -2.01 -12.25 15.56
CA ARG A 180 -0.67 -11.91 15.06
C ARG A 180 0.19 -11.27 16.15
N LEU A 181 -0.31 -10.24 16.83
CA LEU A 181 0.42 -9.51 17.87
C LEU A 181 0.75 -10.40 19.08
N VAL A 182 -0.16 -11.27 19.48
CA VAL A 182 0.08 -12.25 20.56
C VAL A 182 1.08 -13.31 20.11
N GLY A 183 0.99 -13.81 18.86
CA GLY A 183 1.94 -14.78 18.30
C GLY A 183 3.37 -14.24 18.21
N GLU A 184 3.52 -12.95 17.89
CA GLU A 184 4.81 -12.24 17.86
C GLU A 184 5.30 -11.80 19.25
N ARG A 185 4.56 -12.09 20.34
CA ARG A 185 4.85 -11.63 21.71
C ARG A 185 4.93 -10.09 21.84
N LYS A 186 4.19 -9.37 20.99
CA LYS A 186 4.09 -7.89 21.03
C LYS A 186 2.88 -7.40 21.81
N ALA A 187 1.93 -8.28 22.12
CA ALA A 187 0.77 -7.99 22.95
C ALA A 187 0.39 -9.21 23.79
N GLU A 188 -0.37 -8.96 24.86
CA GLU A 188 -1.01 -9.98 25.69
C GLU A 188 -2.53 -9.81 25.62
N ARG A 189 -3.28 -10.90 25.78
CA ARG A 189 -4.75 -10.82 25.85
C ARG A 189 -5.13 -10.12 27.15
N ALA A 190 -5.90 -9.04 27.06
CA ALA A 190 -6.33 -8.28 28.22
C ALA A 190 -7.64 -8.81 28.81
N ASP A 191 -8.42 -9.58 28.03
CA ASP A 191 -9.45 -10.43 28.59
C ASP A 191 -8.78 -11.50 29.46
N ALA A 192 -8.77 -11.24 30.76
CA ALA A 192 -8.71 -12.30 31.74
C ALA A 192 -9.83 -13.26 31.35
N PHE A 193 -9.47 -14.46 30.91
CA PHE A 193 -10.42 -15.54 30.70
C PHE A 193 -11.10 -15.81 32.06
N PHE A 194 -12.16 -15.06 32.36
CA PHE A 194 -13.06 -15.26 33.48
C PHE A 194 -13.80 -16.57 33.19
N GLY A 195 -13.16 -17.72 33.43
CA GLY A 195 -13.83 -19.01 33.22
C GLY A 195 -12.99 -20.29 33.11
N GLU A 196 -11.66 -20.28 33.18
CA GLU A 196 -10.93 -21.52 33.48
C GLU A 196 -10.73 -21.63 35.01
N GLU A 197 -11.82 -21.92 35.72
CA GLU A 197 -11.71 -22.60 37.02
C GLU A 197 -11.09 -23.97 36.77
N ARG A 198 -9.84 -24.14 37.20
CA ARG A 198 -9.20 -25.45 37.38
C ARG A 198 -9.54 -26.02 38.75
#